data_AF-A0A5N7MG88-F1
#
_entry.id   AF-A0A5N7MG88-F1
#
_cell.length_a   1.000
_cell.length_b   1.000
_cell.length_c   1.000
_cell.angle_alpha   90.00
_cell.angle_beta   90.00
_cell.angle_gamma   90.00
#
_symmetry.space_group_name_H-M   'P 1'
#
loop_
_entity.id
_entity.type
_entity.pdbx_description
1 polymer ?
#
loop_
_entity_poly.entity_id
_entity_poly.type
_entity_poly.pdbx_seq_one_letter_code
_entity_poly.pdbx_strand_id
1 'polypeptide(L)' 'MTYRLGLLDKSPLAPGDVAEIALARTVDFARSAEALGCHRFSVTEHHGFSGLGSSRPELLAADAPAAA' A
#
# COMPACT_ATOMS: atom_id res chain seq x y z
N MET A 1 -24.95 -0.41 -14.98
CA MET A 1 -24.16 -1.06 -13.91
C MET A 1 -22.87 -0.29 -13.77
N THR A 2 -22.54 0.17 -12.56
CA THR A 2 -21.33 0.95 -12.29
C THR A 2 -20.33 0.05 -11.56
N TYR A 3 -19.08 0.03 -12.01
CA TYR A 3 -18.01 -0.73 -11.36
C TYR A 3 -17.37 0.10 -10.26
N ARG A 4 -17.01 -0.55 -9.14
CA ARG A 4 -16.22 0.07 -8.07
C ARG A 4 -14.76 -0.32 -8.24
N LEU A 5 -13.87 0.65 -8.20
CA LEU A 5 -12.44 0.43 -8.31
C LEU A 5 -11.83 0.21 -6.93
N GLY A 6 -11.04 -0.86 -6.78
CA GLY A 6 -10.18 -1.09 -5.63
C GLY A 6 -8.74 -1.26 -6.09
N LEU A 7 -7.78 -0.96 -5.20
CA LEU A 7 -6.35 -1.04 -5.46
C LEU A 7 -5.70 -2.03 -4.48
N LEU A 8 -4.74 -2.81 -5.01
CA LEU A 8 -3.91 -3.73 -4.25
C LEU A 8 -2.45 -3.32 -4.46
N ASP A 9 -1.78 -2.91 -3.40
CA ASP A 9 -0.36 -2.59 -3.40
C ASP A 9 0.47 -3.72 -2.79
N LYS A 10 1.70 -3.89 -3.29
CA LYS A 10 2.66 -4.87 -2.78
C LYS A 10 3.84 -4.24 -2.04
N SER A 11 3.90 -2.91 -1.95
CA SER A 11 5.05 -2.16 -1.43
C SER A 11 6.36 -2.57 -2.12
N PRO A 12 6.47 -2.42 -3.46
CA PRO A 12 7.66 -2.86 -4.19
C PRO A 12 8.90 -2.05 -3.79
N LEU A 13 10.02 -2.76 -3.60
CA LEU A 13 11.34 -2.17 -3.44
C LEU A 13 11.97 -1.93 -4.82
N ALA A 14 12.38 -0.70 -5.12
CA ALA A 14 13.21 -0.44 -6.29
C ALA A 14 14.67 -0.85 -6.01
N PRO A 15 15.51 -1.02 -7.05
CA PRO A 15 16.93 -1.29 -6.86
C PRO A 15 17.60 -0.21 -5.99
N GLY A 16 18.20 -0.63 -4.88
CA GLY A 16 18.87 0.27 -3.93
C GLY A 16 17.96 0.92 -2.88
N ASP A 17 16.64 0.69 -2.92
CA ASP A 17 15.73 1.14 -1.87
C ASP A 17 15.89 0.30 -0.58
N VAL A 18 15.47 0.89 0.54
CA VAL A 18 15.21 0.19 1.80
C VAL A 18 13.70 0.10 2.05
N ALA A 19 13.28 -0.86 2.88
CA ALA A 19 11.85 -1.14 3.13
C ALA A 19 11.08 0.11 3.60
N GLU A 20 11.69 0.95 4.44
CA GLU A 20 11.10 2.20 4.92
C GLU A 20 10.65 3.13 3.77
N ILE A 21 11.47 3.26 2.72
CA ILE A 21 11.15 4.08 1.55
C ILE A 21 9.97 3.48 0.77
N ALA A 22 9.96 2.16 0.57
CA ALA A 22 8.85 1.48 -0.10
C ALA A 22 7.53 1.62 0.67
N LEU A 23 7.59 1.51 2.00
CA LEU A 23 6.43 1.65 2.88
C LEU A 23 5.90 3.09 2.90
N ALA A 24 6.78 4.10 2.94
CA ALA A 24 6.38 5.50 2.84
C ALA A 24 5.62 5.79 1.52
N ARG A 25 6.12 5.24 0.39
CA ARG A 25 5.41 5.34 -0.90
C ARG A 25 4.05 4.65 -0.88
N THR A 26 3.92 3.50 -0.21
CA THR A 26 2.62 2.84 -0.04
C THR A 26 1.63 3.73 0.71
N VAL A 27 2.06 4.44 1.76
CA VAL A 27 1.20 5.38 2.50
C VAL A 27 0.77 6.55 1.62
N ASP A 28 1.70 7.15 0.87
CA ASP A 28 1.38 8.24 -0.06
C ASP A 28 0.42 7.79 -1.18
N PHE A 29 0.58 6.55 -1.64
CA PHE A 29 -0.30 5.96 -2.64
C PHE A 29 -1.71 5.70 -2.08
N ALA A 30 -1.82 5.23 -0.84
CA ALA A 30 -3.10 5.06 -0.16
C ALA A 30 -3.86 6.40 -0.01
N ARG A 31 -3.17 7.47 0.39
CA ARG A 31 -3.74 8.83 0.48
C ARG A 31 -4.22 9.33 -0.89
N SER A 32 -3.45 9.07 -1.93
CA SER A 32 -3.83 9.45 -3.30
C SER A 32 -5.05 8.65 -3.79
N ALA A 33 -5.09 7.35 -3.47
CA ALA A 33 -6.22 6.48 -3.81
C ALA A 33 -7.52 6.94 -3.14
N GLU A 34 -7.46 7.35 -1.88
CA GLU A 34 -8.59 7.93 -1.15
C GLU A 34 -9.06 9.24 -1.78
N ALA A 35 -8.14 10.16 -2.08
CA ALA A 35 -8.48 11.42 -2.74
C ALA A 35 -9.14 11.22 -4.12
N LEU A 36 -8.85 10.10 -4.79
CA LEU A 36 -9.46 9.70 -6.07
C LEU A 36 -10.78 8.93 -5.92
N GLY A 37 -11.24 8.67 -4.69
CA GLY A 37 -12.48 7.96 -4.41
C GLY A 37 -12.42 6.45 -4.68
N CYS A 38 -11.23 5.84 -4.56
CA CYS A 38 -11.11 4.38 -4.63
C CYS A 38 -11.90 3.73 -3.50
N HIS A 39 -12.74 2.76 -3.83
CA HIS A 39 -13.62 2.08 -2.87
C HIS A 39 -12.84 1.27 -1.83
N ARG A 40 -11.63 0.82 -2.17
CA ARG A 40 -10.78 0.04 -1.27
C ARG A 40 -9.33 0.19 -1.67
N PHE A 41 -8.47 0.29 -0.66
CA PHE A 41 -7.04 0.11 -0.79
C PHE A 41 -6.62 -1.08 0.09
N SER A 42 -5.70 -1.92 -0.36
CA SER A 42 -5.21 -3.05 0.42
C SER A 42 -3.74 -3.30 0.13
N VAL A 43 -3.01 -3.78 1.13
CA VAL A 43 -1.59 -4.09 1.02
C VAL A 43 -1.40 -5.58 1.25
N THR A 44 -0.59 -6.23 0.43
CA THR A 44 -0.25 -7.66 0.60
C THR A 44 0.82 -7.86 1.67
N GLU A 45 0.77 -9.00 2.35
CA GLU A 45 1.84 -9.45 3.25
C GLU A 45 2.78 -10.43 2.54
N HIS A 46 4.09 -10.20 2.64
CA HIS A 46 5.13 -11.06 2.09
C HIS A 46 6.29 -11.22 3.08
N HIS A 47 6.71 -12.48 3.30
CA HIS A 47 7.89 -12.81 4.09
C HIS A 47 8.98 -13.38 3.19
N GLY A 48 10.23 -12.97 3.41
CA GLY A 48 11.40 -13.57 2.72
C GLY A 48 11.56 -13.20 1.24
N PHE A 49 10.80 -12.24 0.72
CA PHE A 49 10.95 -11.77 -0.66
C PHE A 49 11.68 -10.42 -0.69
N SER A 50 12.93 -10.42 -1.17
CA SER A 50 13.83 -9.26 -1.13
C SER A 50 13.36 -8.05 -1.97
N GLY A 51 12.38 -8.23 -2.84
CA GLY A 51 11.82 -7.16 -3.68
C GLY A 51 10.56 -6.49 -3.13
N LEU A 52 10.05 -6.86 -1.94
CA LEU A 52 8.82 -6.31 -1.38
C LEU A 52 9.03 -5.87 0.08
N GLY A 53 8.54 -4.68 0.42
CA GLY A 53 8.73 -4.05 1.73
C GLY A 53 7.68 -4.40 2.77
N SER A 54 6.54 -4.99 2.39
CA SER A 54 5.42 -5.27 3.30
C SER A 54 5.47 -6.69 3.87
N SER A 55 5.87 -6.83 5.15
CA SER A 55 5.83 -8.08 5.92
C SER A 55 4.80 -8.09 7.05
N ARG A 56 4.27 -6.92 7.42
CA ARG A 56 3.21 -6.74 8.42
C ARG A 56 2.32 -5.55 8.04
N PRO A 57 1.40 -5.72 7.06
CA PRO A 57 0.58 -4.63 6.52
C PRO A 57 -0.38 -4.01 7.54
N GLU A 58 -0.72 -4.72 8.62
CA GLU A 58 -1.50 -4.19 9.75
C GLU A 58 -0.85 -2.98 10.44
N LEU A 59 0.48 -2.88 10.44
CA LEU A 59 1.17 -1.71 10.99
C LEU A 59 1.03 -0.48 10.07
N LEU A 60 0.94 -0.69 8.75
CA LEU A 60 0.68 0.40 7.80
C LEU A 60 -0.74 0.94 7.91
N ALA A 61 -1.71 0.08 8.26
CA ALA A 61 -3.11 0.48 8.40
C ALA A 61 -3.32 1.50 9.54
N ALA A 62 -2.40 1.59 10.51
CA ALA A 62 -2.43 2.61 11.55
C ALA A 62 -2.02 4.01 11.02
N ASP A 63 -1.17 4.06 9.98
CA ASP A 63 -0.65 5.30 9.40
C ASP A 63 -1.38 5.72 8.11
N ALA A 64 -2.09 4.77 7.46
CA ALA A 64 -2.93 5.03 6.30
C ALA A 64 -4.29 5.59 6.72
N PRO A 65 -4.87 6.53 5.95
CA PRO A 65 -6.18 7.07 6.27
C PRO A 65 -7.24 5.96 6.22
N ALA A 66 -8.23 6.06 7.11
CA ALA A 66 -9.37 5.15 7.14
C ALA A 66 -10.24 5.41 5.90
N ALA A 67 -10.15 4.52 4.91
CA ALA A 67 -10.96 4.59 3.70
C ALA A 67 -12.45 4.77 4.05
N ALA A 68 -13.04 5.87 3.57
CA ALA A 68 -14.43 6.26 3.78
C ALA A 68 -15.44 5.35 3.06
#